data_AF-A0A1M6V396-F1
#
_entry.id   AF-A0A1M6V396-F1
#
_cell.length_a   1.000
_cell.length_b   1.000
_cell.length_c   1.000
_cell.angle_alpha   90.00
_cell.angle_beta   90.00
_cell.angle_gamma   90.00
#
_symmetry.space_group_name_H-M   'P 1'
#
loop_
_entity.id
_entity.type
_entity.pdbx_description
1 polymer ?
#
loop_
_entity_poly.entity_id
_entity_poly.type
_entity_poly.pdbx_seq_one_letter_code
_entity_poly.pdbx_strand_id
1 'polypeptide(L)'
;MLYRVLTIIGGLVFVVALFALLWFFCKKFLEHHGVTDQLSDRTTALATWTFAGISVGLVFAVVGAFVLGPWAFYRTLRGHGVAISDGAAVWWGFGIVAASLGITAAGFFGFLAIVGAY
;
A
#
# COMPACT_ATOMS: atom_id res chain seq x y z
N MET A 1 4.96 28.64 12.96
CA MET A 1 4.93 27.27 13.52
C MET A 1 3.66 26.50 13.15
N LEU A 2 2.48 27.12 13.16
CA LEU A 2 1.20 26.53 12.73
C LEU A 2 1.25 25.84 11.34
N TYR A 3 1.91 26.45 10.35
CA TYR A 3 2.04 25.85 9.01
C TYR A 3 2.72 24.47 9.03
N ARG A 4 3.77 24.28 9.86
CA ARG A 4 4.50 23.01 9.99
C ARG A 4 3.64 21.92 10.60
N VAL A 5 2.83 22.27 11.60
CA VAL A 5 1.90 21.35 12.25
C VAL A 5 0.85 20.89 11.25
N LEU A 6 0.30 21.80 10.45
CA LEU A 6 -0.66 21.46 9.39
C LEU A 6 -0.05 20.56 8.31
N THR A 7 1.21 20.78 7.92
CA THR A 7 1.88 19.90 6.94
C THR A 7 2.11 18.50 7.48
N ILE A 8 2.50 18.38 8.75
CA ILE A 8 2.69 17.08 9.42
C ILE A 8 1.38 16.33 9.55
N ILE A 9 0.31 17.01 9.97
CA ILE A 9 -1.03 16.40 10.08
C ILE A 9 -1.51 15.95 8.70
N GLY A 10 -1.39 16.79 7.67
CA GLY A 10 -1.74 16.43 6.31
C GLY A 10 -0.98 15.20 5.82
N GLY A 11 0.35 15.20 5.95
CA GLY A 11 1.18 14.05 5.59
C GLY A 11 0.79 12.76 6.33
N LEU A 12 0.52 12.86 7.64
CA LEU A 12 0.10 11.74 8.46
C LEU A 12 -1.24 11.16 7.98
N VAL A 13 -2.20 12.02 7.62
CA VAL A 13 -3.49 11.58 7.07
C VAL A 13 -3.30 10.77 5.79
N PHE A 14 -2.42 11.21 4.88
CA PHE A 14 -2.14 10.46 3.64
C PHE A 14 -1.42 9.14 3.90
N VAL A 15 -0.54 9.07 4.91
CA VAL A 15 0.10 7.83 5.33
C VAL A 15 -0.93 6.82 5.86
N VAL A 16 -1.83 7.26 6.73
CA VAL A 16 -2.92 6.42 7.25
C VAL A 16 -3.84 5.97 6.12
N ALA A 17 -4.18 6.86 5.20
CA ALA A 17 -5.00 6.53 4.03
C ALA A 17 -4.32 5.51 3.12
N LEU A 18 -3.01 5.65 2.86
CA LEU A 18 -2.24 4.68 2.07
C LEU A 18 -2.24 3.31 2.71
N PHE A 19 -1.99 3.23 4.03
CA PHE A 19 -2.04 1.96 4.75
C PHE A 19 -3.43 1.33 4.71
N ALA A 20 -4.49 2.12 4.90
CA ALA A 20 -5.87 1.66 4.83
C ALA A 20 -6.24 1.12 3.43
N LEU A 21 -5.77 1.78 2.37
CA LEU A 21 -5.94 1.31 0.99
C LEU A 21 -5.22 -0.02 0.75
N LEU A 22 -3.95 -0.13 1.17
CA LEU A 22 -3.19 -1.37 1.06
C LEU A 22 -3.89 -2.51 1.80
N TRP A 23 -4.35 -2.25 3.03
CA TRP A 23 -5.11 -3.22 3.82
C TRP A 23 -6.39 -3.65 3.10
N PHE A 24 -7.17 -2.70 2.59
CA PHE A 24 -8.40 -2.97 1.87
C PHE A 24 -8.17 -3.83 0.61
N PHE A 25 -7.17 -3.49 -0.20
CA PHE A 25 -6.84 -4.25 -1.40
C PHE A 25 -6.26 -5.62 -1.07
N CYS A 26 -5.40 -5.74 -0.06
CA CYS A 26 -4.89 -7.03 0.42
C CYS A 26 -6.03 -7.93 0.91
N LYS A 27 -7.00 -7.36 1.63
CA LYS A 27 -8.18 -8.09 2.11
C LYS A 27 -8.98 -8.62 0.93
N LYS A 28 -9.29 -7.76 -0.04
CA LYS A 28 -10.05 -8.13 -1.24
C LYS A 28 -9.33 -9.17 -2.07
N PHE A 29 -8.01 -9.07 -2.19
CA PHE A 29 -7.18 -10.08 -2.83
C PHE A 29 -7.30 -11.44 -2.13
N LEU A 30 -7.17 -11.48 -0.80
CA LEU A 30 -7.29 -12.73 -0.03
C LEU A 30 -8.70 -13.33 -0.12
N GLU A 31 -9.74 -12.51 0.00
CA GLU A 31 -11.15 -12.91 -0.19
C GLU A 31 -11.39 -13.49 -1.59
N HIS A 32 -10.84 -12.84 -2.63
CA HIS A 32 -10.97 -13.29 -4.02
C HIS A 32 -10.31 -14.65 -4.25
N HIS A 33 -9.24 -14.95 -3.52
CA HIS A 33 -8.54 -16.24 -3.57
C HIS A 33 -9.05 -17.27 -2.54
N GLY A 34 -10.23 -17.03 -1.95
CA GLY A 34 -10.92 -18.00 -1.10
C GLY A 34 -10.33 -18.15 0.31
N VAL A 35 -9.46 -17.23 0.74
CA VAL A 35 -8.92 -17.23 2.10
C VAL A 35 -9.97 -16.66 3.04
N THR A 36 -10.54 -17.51 3.90
CA THR A 36 -11.53 -17.10 4.91
C THR A 36 -11.00 -17.24 6.34
N ASP A 37 -10.02 -18.10 6.56
CA ASP A 37 -9.40 -18.32 7.86
C ASP A 37 -8.38 -17.23 8.20
N GLN A 38 -8.46 -16.70 9.43
CA GLN A 38 -7.58 -15.63 9.95
C GLN A 38 -7.43 -14.44 8.98
N LEU A 39 -8.48 -14.10 8.23
CA LEU A 39 -8.44 -13.12 7.15
C LEU A 39 -7.87 -11.77 7.63
N SER A 40 -8.32 -11.28 8.79
CA SER A 40 -7.87 -9.99 9.33
C SER A 40 -6.38 -9.99 9.65
N ASP A 41 -5.88 -11.05 10.28
CA ASP A 41 -4.47 -11.14 10.70
C ASP A 41 -3.56 -11.29 9.48
N ARG A 42 -3.93 -12.17 8.54
CA ARG A 42 -3.21 -12.35 7.27
C ARG A 42 -3.21 -11.07 6.44
N THR A 43 -4.34 -10.37 6.38
CA THR A 43 -4.44 -9.07 5.70
C THR A 43 -3.51 -8.05 6.34
N THR A 44 -3.53 -7.96 7.68
CA THR A 44 -2.74 -6.98 8.43
C THR A 44 -1.25 -7.24 8.27
N ALA A 45 -0.82 -8.52 8.34
CA ALA A 45 0.55 -8.90 8.06
C ALA A 45 0.96 -8.53 6.62
N LEU A 46 0.13 -8.88 5.64
CA LEU A 46 0.39 -8.61 4.23
C LEU A 46 0.50 -7.10 3.94
N ALA A 47 -0.44 -6.31 4.46
CA ALA A 47 -0.45 -4.86 4.32
C ALA A 47 0.74 -4.20 5.03
N THR A 48 1.10 -4.66 6.24
CA THR A 48 2.22 -4.12 7.01
C THR A 48 3.55 -4.33 6.31
N TRP A 49 3.82 -5.54 5.83
CA TRP A 49 5.05 -5.82 5.09
C TRP A 49 5.09 -5.12 3.74
N THR A 50 3.98 -5.02 3.04
CA THR A 50 3.88 -4.26 1.78
C THR A 50 4.15 -2.77 2.02
N PHE A 51 3.54 -2.19 3.05
CA PHE A 51 3.75 -0.80 3.43
C PHE A 51 5.19 -0.52 3.87
N ALA A 52 5.80 -1.44 4.62
CA ALA A 52 7.22 -1.36 4.98
C ALA A 52 8.10 -1.40 3.72
N GLY A 53 7.81 -2.29 2.76
CA GLY A 53 8.49 -2.35 1.47
C GLY A 53 8.38 -1.04 0.67
N ILE A 54 7.18 -0.46 0.61
CA ILE A 54 6.97 0.87 -0.01
C ILE A 54 7.77 1.94 0.72
N SER A 55 7.71 1.97 2.05
CA SER A 55 8.38 2.98 2.87
C SER A 55 9.89 2.95 2.70
N VAL A 56 10.50 1.76 2.77
CA VAL A 56 11.93 1.57 2.51
C VAL A 56 12.24 1.93 1.05
N GLY A 57 11.40 1.52 0.11
CA GLY A 57 11.54 1.87 -1.30
C GLY A 57 11.61 3.37 -1.54
N LEU A 58 10.67 4.13 -0.98
CA LEU A 58 10.61 5.58 -1.08
C LEU A 58 11.85 6.27 -0.54
N VAL A 59 12.48 5.74 0.52
CA VAL A 59 13.72 6.30 1.09
C VAL A 59 14.90 6.18 0.10
N PHE A 60 14.98 5.10 -0.68
CA PHE A 60 16.05 4.91 -1.66
C PHE A 60 15.79 5.64 -2.98
N ALA A 61 14.58 5.51 -3.52
CA ALA A 61 14.10 6.22 -4.72
C ALA A 61 12.59 6.03 -4.86
N VAL A 62 11.87 7.00 -5.42
CA VAL A 62 10.41 6.86 -5.65
C VAL A 62 10.07 5.57 -6.42
N VAL A 63 10.90 5.18 -7.40
CA VAL A 63 10.77 3.94 -8.16
C VAL A 63 10.96 2.69 -7.28
N GLY A 64 11.76 2.78 -6.21
CA GLY A 64 12.02 1.70 -5.27
C GLY A 64 10.75 1.19 -4.58
N ALA A 65 9.74 2.04 -4.38
CA ALA A 65 8.44 1.63 -3.83
C ALA A 65 7.72 0.60 -4.71
N PHE A 66 7.83 0.74 -6.03
CA PHE A 66 7.20 -0.15 -7.01
C PHE A 66 7.95 -1.46 -7.20
N VAL A 67 9.15 -1.59 -6.63
CA VAL A 67 9.94 -2.84 -6.63
C VAL A 67 9.84 -3.51 -5.27
N LEU A 68 10.17 -2.79 -4.20
CA LEU A 68 10.23 -3.34 -2.85
C LEU A 68 8.83 -3.59 -2.24
N GLY A 69 7.83 -2.78 -2.58
CA GLY A 69 6.44 -3.01 -2.15
C GLY A 69 5.90 -4.34 -2.68
N PRO A 70 5.88 -4.56 -4.02
CA PRO A 70 5.39 -5.81 -4.60
C PRO A 70 6.24 -7.02 -4.20
N TRP A 71 7.55 -6.86 -4.04
CA TRP A 71 8.42 -7.92 -3.57
C TRP A 71 8.10 -8.32 -2.11
N ALA A 72 7.87 -7.35 -1.22
CA ALA A 72 7.48 -7.61 0.16
C ALA A 72 6.10 -8.28 0.23
N PHE A 73 5.14 -7.83 -0.59
CA PHE A 73 3.84 -8.48 -0.75
C PHE A 73 4.00 -9.94 -1.16
N TYR A 74 4.77 -10.20 -2.23
CA TYR A 74 5.03 -11.54 -2.75
C TYR A 74 5.61 -12.45 -1.66
N ARG A 75 6.66 -11.99 -0.97
CA ARG A 75 7.34 -12.79 0.06
C ARG A 75 6.41 -13.13 1.22
N THR A 76 5.61 -12.19 1.68
CA THR A 76 4.63 -12.43 2.75
C THR A 76 3.51 -13.35 2.29
N LEU A 77 3.02 -13.17 1.06
CA LEU A 77 1.99 -14.03 0.48
C LEU A 77 2.44 -15.50 0.35
N ARG A 78 3.69 -15.75 -0.04
CA ARG A 78 4.27 -17.10 -0.07
C ARG A 78 4.28 -17.76 1.31
N GLY A 79 4.40 -16.97 2.38
CA GLY A 79 4.26 -17.46 3.76
C GLY A 79 2.84 -17.86 4.14
N HIS A 80 1.81 -17.37 3.42
CA HIS A 80 0.40 -17.67 3.69
C HIS A 80 -0.15 -18.88 2.91
N GLY A 81 0.66 -19.49 2.04
CA GLY A 81 0.29 -20.74 1.33
C GLY A 81 -0.87 -20.60 0.34
N VAL A 82 -1.10 -19.41 -0.22
CA VAL A 82 -2.19 -19.19 -1.20
C VAL A 82 -1.80 -19.82 -2.54
N ALA A 83 -2.69 -20.63 -3.11
CA ALA A 83 -2.46 -21.39 -4.34
C ALA A 83 -2.57 -20.50 -5.60
N ILE A 84 -1.58 -19.65 -5.82
CA ILE A 84 -1.43 -18.84 -7.04
C ILE A 84 -0.05 -19.02 -7.66
N SER A 85 0.05 -18.79 -8.98
CA SER A 85 1.35 -18.82 -9.66
C SER A 85 2.22 -17.64 -9.23
N ASP A 86 3.55 -17.83 -9.24
CA ASP A 86 4.49 -16.77 -8.83
C ASP A 86 4.37 -15.52 -9.70
N GLY A 87 4.16 -15.68 -11.00
CA GLY A 87 3.94 -14.56 -11.91
C GLY A 87 2.67 -13.77 -11.58
N ALA A 88 1.56 -14.45 -11.26
CA ALA A 88 0.33 -13.78 -10.85
C ALA A 88 0.51 -13.04 -9.51
N ALA A 89 1.24 -13.65 -8.56
CA ALA A 89 1.51 -13.04 -7.25
C ALA A 89 2.25 -11.70 -7.37
N VAL A 90 3.26 -11.64 -8.24
CA VAL A 90 4.02 -10.41 -8.49
C VAL A 90 3.14 -9.35 -9.15
N TRP A 91 2.34 -9.72 -10.15
CA TRP A 91 1.43 -8.78 -10.83
C TRP A 91 0.34 -8.24 -9.91
N TRP A 92 -0.22 -9.07 -9.03
CA TRP A 92 -1.16 -8.64 -8.01
C TRP A 92 -0.50 -7.69 -7.01
N GLY A 93 0.70 -8.03 -6.51
CA GLY A 93 1.46 -7.15 -5.63
C GLY A 93 1.74 -5.79 -6.28
N PHE A 94 2.16 -5.79 -7.54
CA PHE A 94 2.38 -4.56 -8.31
C PHE A 94 1.09 -3.76 -8.48
N GLY A 95 -0.01 -4.41 -8.87
CA GLY A 95 -1.32 -3.77 -9.02
C GLY A 95 -1.82 -3.13 -7.74
N ILE A 96 -1.70 -3.82 -6.60
CA ILE A 96 -2.12 -3.30 -5.28
C ILE A 96 -1.30 -2.07 -4.91
N VAL A 97 0.03 -2.13 -5.08
CA VAL A 97 0.93 -1.01 -4.75
C VAL A 97 0.68 0.18 -5.67
N ALA A 98 0.58 -0.06 -6.98
CA ALA A 98 0.31 0.99 -7.97
C ALA A 98 -1.05 1.65 -7.76
N ALA A 99 -2.11 0.87 -7.51
CA ALA A 99 -3.44 1.40 -7.23
C ALA A 99 -3.45 2.22 -5.92
N SER A 100 -2.86 1.69 -4.85
CA SER A 100 -2.80 2.37 -3.56
C SER A 100 -2.04 3.70 -3.65
N LEU A 101 -0.82 3.68 -4.21
CA LEU A 101 -0.02 4.89 -4.40
C LEU A 101 -0.67 5.87 -5.38
N GLY A 102 -1.26 5.37 -6.47
CA GLY A 102 -1.97 6.19 -7.45
C GLY A 102 -3.16 6.93 -6.84
N ILE A 103 -3.98 6.24 -6.05
CA ILE A 103 -5.13 6.85 -5.36
C ILE A 103 -4.64 7.85 -4.30
N THR A 104 -3.63 7.51 -3.51
CA THR A 104 -3.07 8.43 -2.51
C THR A 104 -2.48 9.68 -3.18
N ALA A 105 -1.73 9.53 -4.27
CA ALA A 105 -1.16 10.65 -5.03
C ALA A 105 -2.27 11.51 -5.65
N ALA A 106 -3.27 10.91 -6.30
CA ALA A 106 -4.41 11.63 -6.85
C ALA A 106 -5.18 12.41 -5.77
N GLY A 107 -5.41 11.77 -4.61
CA GLY A 107 -6.04 12.43 -3.46
C GLY A 107 -5.21 13.60 -2.93
N PHE A 108 -3.88 13.46 -2.90
CA PHE A 108 -2.97 14.53 -2.49
C PHE A 108 -3.01 15.71 -3.47
N PHE A 109 -2.92 15.45 -4.78
CA PHE A 109 -3.04 16.50 -5.79
C PHE A 109 -4.41 17.18 -5.77
N GLY A 110 -5.49 16.42 -5.58
CA GLY A 110 -6.84 16.97 -5.40
C GLY A 110 -6.94 17.87 -4.16
N PHE A 111 -6.36 17.47 -3.04
CA PHE A 111 -6.28 18.30 -1.84
C PHE A 111 -5.51 19.59 -2.08
N LEU A 112 -4.35 19.53 -2.75
CA LEU A 112 -3.58 20.73 -3.09
C LEU A 112 -4.38 21.71 -3.98
N ALA A 113 -5.12 21.19 -4.96
CA ALA A 113 -6.00 22.01 -5.80
C ALA A 113 -7.12 22.70 -5.00
N ILE A 114 -7.75 21.98 -4.05
CA ILE A 114 -8.81 22.54 -3.19
C ILE A 114 -8.26 23.64 -2.27
N VAL A 115 -7.04 23.49 -1.78
CA VAL A 115 -6.40 24.46 -0.87
C VAL A 115 -5.76 25.65 -1.62
N GLY A 116 -5.83 25.67 -2.96
CA GLY A 116 -5.30 26.76 -3.78
C GLY A 116 -3.77 26.79 -3.86
N ALA A 117 -3.13 25.64 -3.68
CA ALA A 117 -1.68 25.48 -3.80
C ALA A 117 -1.22 25.20 -5.26
N TYR A 118 -2.12 25.38 -6.23
CA TYR A 118 -1.90 25.19 -7.67
C TYR A 118 -2.65 26.26 -8.46
#